data_AF-A0A931ATG1-F1
#
_entry.id   AF-A0A931ATG1-F1
#
_cell.length_a   1.000
_cell.length_b   1.000
_cell.length_c   1.000
_cell.angle_alpha   90.00
_cell.angle_beta   90.00
_cell.angle_gamma   90.00
#
_symmetry.space_group_name_H-M   'P 1'
#
loop_
_entity.id
_entity.type
_entity.pdbx_description
1 polymer ?
#
loop_
_entity_poly.entity_id
_entity_poly.type
_entity_poly.pdbx_seq_one_letter_code
_entity_poly.pdbx_strand_id
1 'polypeptide(L)'
;MELDIVNKLVEAEKEKLSVVLATVIKSHGSSPREEGAQMLVWPDSSISGTIGGGPAEAKVIEKSIEMLEDNRKEPTKLHFKMDNDTSAKTGGICGGNVDIFLEPYNFNNEGVH
;
A
#
# COMPACT_ATOMS: atom_id res chain seq x y z
N MET A 1 2.47 -13.30 -10.22
CA MET A 1 1.79 -12.51 -9.18
C MET A 1 2.81 -11.80 -8.27
N GLU A 2 3.95 -12.42 -7.92
CA GLU A 2 5.05 -11.72 -7.21
C GLU A 2 6.10 -11.12 -8.17
N LEU A 3 6.41 -11.82 -9.28
CA LEU A 3 7.40 -11.37 -10.27
C LEU A 3 7.03 -10.05 -10.97
N ASP A 4 5.74 -9.70 -11.03
CA ASP A 4 5.26 -8.51 -11.74
C ASP A 4 5.59 -7.22 -10.97
N ILE A 5 5.43 -7.21 -9.65
CA ILE A 5 5.78 -6.06 -8.81
C ILE A 5 7.28 -5.78 -8.84
N VAL A 6 8.11 -6.82 -8.74
CA VAL A 6 9.57 -6.66 -8.81
C VAL A 6 9.99 -6.09 -10.16
N ASN A 7 9.44 -6.61 -11.26
CA ASN A 7 9.73 -6.08 -12.59
C ASN A 7 9.31 -4.61 -12.72
N LYS A 8 8.12 -4.25 -12.21
CA LYS A 8 7.63 -2.86 -12.21
C LYS A 8 8.48 -1.92 -11.38
N LEU A 9 9.00 -2.38 -10.24
CA LEU A 9 9.92 -1.59 -9.42
C LEU A 9 11.25 -1.35 -10.14
N VAL A 10 11.77 -2.38 -10.81
CA VAL A 10 12.99 -2.27 -11.65
C VAL A 10 12.77 -1.35 -12.85
N GLU A 11 11.59 -1.38 -13.48
CA GLU A 11 11.22 -0.43 -14.54
C GLU A 11 11.20 1.01 -14.01
N ALA A 12 10.55 1.24 -12.86
CA ALA A 12 10.51 2.56 -12.22
C ALA A 12 11.90 3.10 -11.87
N GLU A 13 12.81 2.23 -11.38
CA GLU A 13 14.21 2.60 -11.13
C GLU A 13 14.92 3.04 -12.41
N LYS A 14 14.79 2.27 -13.50
CA LYS A 14 15.41 2.59 -14.80
C LYS A 14 14.91 3.90 -15.38
N GLU A 15 13.64 4.20 -15.16
CA GLU A 15 13.00 5.43 -15.61
C GLU A 15 13.26 6.62 -14.66
N LYS A 16 13.95 6.38 -13.53
CA LYS A 16 14.12 7.36 -12.44
C LYS A 16 12.77 7.96 -12.05
N LEU A 17 11.81 7.08 -11.72
CA LEU A 17 10.48 7.45 -11.25
C LEU A 17 10.27 6.90 -9.83
N SER A 18 10.27 7.79 -8.85
CA SER A 18 9.99 7.43 -7.46
C SER A 18 8.60 6.80 -7.30
N VAL A 19 8.50 5.76 -6.48
CA VAL A 19 7.28 4.99 -6.22
C VAL A 19 7.18 4.61 -4.75
N VAL A 20 6.00 4.21 -4.28
CA VAL A 20 5.82 3.60 -2.96
C VAL A 20 5.34 2.18 -3.13
N LEU A 21 6.00 1.24 -2.45
CA LEU A 21 5.53 -0.14 -2.32
C LEU A 21 4.68 -0.25 -1.05
N ALA A 22 3.42 -0.62 -1.22
CA ALA A 22 2.52 -0.98 -0.14
C ALA A 22 2.44 -2.50 -0.01
N THR A 23 2.64 -3.01 1.20
CA THR A 23 2.57 -4.45 1.51
C THR A 23 1.62 -4.70 2.67
N VAL A 24 0.68 -5.62 2.51
CA VAL A 24 -0.13 -6.14 3.64
C VAL A 24 0.77 -7.00 4.50
N ILE A 25 1.13 -6.50 5.69
CA ILE A 25 2.05 -7.19 6.61
C ILE A 25 1.32 -7.95 7.71
N LYS A 26 0.04 -7.65 7.94
CA LYS A 26 -0.79 -8.35 8.90
C LYS A 26 -2.26 -8.25 8.53
N SER A 27 -2.98 -9.36 8.63
CA SER A 27 -4.41 -9.44 8.36
C SER A 27 -5.09 -10.23 9.48
N HIS A 28 -6.13 -9.68 10.11
CA HIS A 28 -6.88 -10.35 11.19
C HIS A 28 -8.38 -10.33 10.89
N GLY A 29 -9.06 -11.44 11.16
CA GLY A 29 -10.47 -11.62 10.81
C GLY A 29 -10.65 -11.90 9.31
N SER A 30 -11.88 -11.75 8.80
CA SER A 30 -12.20 -12.05 7.39
C SER A 30 -11.85 -10.91 6.44
N SER A 31 -10.69 -10.28 6.63
CA SER A 31 -10.19 -9.27 5.70
C SER A 31 -9.99 -9.94 4.31
N PRO A 32 -10.42 -9.30 3.21
CA PRO A 32 -10.54 -9.94 1.91
C PRO A 32 -9.23 -10.30 1.22
N ARG A 33 -8.05 -9.93 1.77
CA ARG A 33 -6.76 -10.29 1.20
C ARG A 33 -5.75 -10.84 2.20
N GLU A 34 -4.94 -11.73 1.66
CA GLU A 34 -3.88 -12.46 2.36
C GLU A 34 -2.69 -11.55 2.65
N GLU A 35 -2.02 -11.83 3.76
CA GLU A 35 -0.72 -11.25 4.08
C GLU A 35 0.25 -11.48 2.91
N GLY A 36 1.06 -10.48 2.59
CA GLY A 36 1.94 -10.49 1.42
C GLY A 36 1.32 -9.90 0.15
N ALA A 37 0.05 -9.50 0.14
CA ALA A 37 -0.50 -8.72 -0.97
C ALA A 37 0.27 -7.39 -1.13
N GLN A 38 0.64 -7.06 -2.37
CA GLN A 38 1.48 -5.91 -2.70
C GLN A 38 0.81 -4.98 -3.72
N MET A 39 1.12 -3.70 -3.62
CA MET A 39 0.71 -2.67 -4.56
C MET A 39 1.82 -1.61 -4.69
N LEU A 40 2.23 -1.32 -5.92
CA LEU A 40 3.06 -0.15 -6.22
C LEU A 40 2.16 1.04 -6.53
N VAL A 41 2.56 2.23 -6.07
CA VAL A 41 1.86 3.50 -6.32
C VAL A 41 2.85 4.51 -6.91
N TRP A 42 2.45 5.13 -8.02
CA TRP A 42 3.20 6.19 -8.69
C TRP A 42 2.68 7.59 -8.32
N PRO A 43 3.45 8.67 -8.59
CA PRO A 43 3.04 10.04 -8.27
C PRO A 43 1.74 10.48 -8.96
N ASP A 44 1.41 9.89 -10.11
CA ASP A 44 0.18 10.17 -10.87
C ASP A 44 -1.04 9.37 -10.38
N SER A 45 -0.92 8.73 -9.20
CA SER A 45 -1.92 7.82 -8.61
C SER A 45 -2.13 6.51 -9.37
N SER A 46 -1.36 6.22 -10.43
CA SER A 46 -1.43 4.92 -11.08
C SER A 46 -0.89 3.83 -10.14
N ILE A 47 -1.39 2.61 -10.32
CA ILE A 47 -1.06 1.46 -9.46
C ILE A 47 -0.73 0.21 -10.27
N SER A 48 0.06 -0.67 -9.66
CA SER A 48 0.27 -2.04 -10.11
C SER A 48 0.15 -2.98 -8.91
N GLY A 49 -0.55 -4.10 -9.08
CA GLY A 49 -1.02 -4.87 -7.94
C GLY A 49 -2.11 -4.15 -7.16
N THR A 50 -2.44 -4.66 -5.98
CA THR A 50 -3.57 -4.19 -5.18
C THR A 50 -3.44 -4.83 -3.78
N ILE A 51 -3.87 -4.12 -2.72
CA ILE A 51 -3.79 -4.60 -1.31
C ILE A 51 -5.13 -5.02 -0.68
N GLY A 52 -6.26 -4.64 -1.26
CA GLY A 52 -7.56 -5.23 -0.93
C GLY A 52 -8.73 -4.63 -1.69
N GLY A 53 -8.51 -3.53 -2.40
CA GLY A 53 -9.57 -2.64 -2.84
C GLY A 53 -10.22 -1.86 -1.69
N GLY A 54 -11.24 -1.08 -2.02
CA GLY A 54 -12.07 -0.37 -1.06
C GLY A 54 -11.41 0.84 -0.38
N PRO A 55 -12.00 1.35 0.72
CA PRO A 55 -11.55 2.59 1.34
C PRO A 55 -10.12 2.57 1.91
N ALA A 56 -9.62 1.38 2.31
CA ALA A 56 -8.25 1.23 2.78
C ALA A 56 -7.24 1.46 1.66
N GLU A 57 -7.51 0.92 0.46
CA GLU A 57 -6.64 1.08 -0.71
C GLU A 57 -6.56 2.55 -1.16
N ALA A 58 -7.71 3.25 -1.20
CA ALA A 58 -7.74 4.68 -1.53
C ALA A 58 -6.88 5.52 -0.55
N LYS A 59 -6.97 5.25 0.76
CA LYS A 59 -6.15 5.93 1.78
C LYS A 59 -4.66 5.62 1.65
N VAL A 60 -4.32 4.39 1.24
CA VAL A 60 -2.92 4.02 0.97
C VAL A 60 -2.39 4.76 -0.24
N ILE A 61 -3.17 4.89 -1.32
CA ILE A 61 -2.78 5.65 -2.50
C ILE A 61 -2.55 7.12 -2.12
N GLU A 62 -3.51 7.74 -1.41
CA GLU A 62 -3.39 9.12 -0.92
C GLU A 62 -2.12 9.32 -0.08
N LYS A 63 -1.87 8.44 0.90
CA LYS A 63 -0.68 8.54 1.75
C LYS A 63 0.62 8.33 0.97
N SER A 64 0.60 7.46 -0.03
CA SER A 64 1.76 7.19 -0.88
C SER A 64 2.13 8.42 -1.72
N ILE A 65 1.14 9.12 -2.27
CA ILE A 65 1.35 10.36 -3.02
C ILE A 65 1.95 11.43 -2.11
N GLU A 66 1.39 11.63 -0.91
CA GLU A 66 1.95 12.56 0.09
C GLU A 66 3.42 12.23 0.40
N MET A 67 3.75 10.93 0.57
CA MET A 67 5.13 10.51 0.83
C MET A 67 6.09 10.81 -0.32
N LEU A 68 5.62 10.69 -1.56
CA LEU A 68 6.41 11.00 -2.76
C LEU A 68 6.60 12.51 -2.94
N GLU A 69 5.54 13.31 -2.74
CA GLU A 69 5.60 14.78 -2.80
C GLU A 69 6.55 15.35 -1.74
N ASP A 70 6.52 14.78 -0.53
CA ASP A 70 7.41 15.16 0.56
C ASP A 70 8.86 14.62 0.41
N ASN A 71 9.14 13.81 -0.63
CA ASN A 71 10.42 13.09 -0.82
C ASN A 71 10.82 12.30 0.44
N ARG A 72 9.85 11.65 1.09
CA ARG A 72 10.02 10.90 2.34
C ARG A 72 10.92 9.69 2.09
N LYS A 73 11.88 9.46 2.99
CA LYS A 73 12.81 8.32 2.92
C LYS A 73 12.44 7.19 3.87
N GLU A 74 11.75 7.52 4.95
CA GLU A 74 11.41 6.56 5.99
C GLU A 74 10.11 5.82 5.68
N PRO A 75 10.07 4.49 5.89
CA PRO A 75 8.85 3.73 5.71
C PRO A 75 7.80 4.07 6.77
N THR A 76 6.53 3.87 6.43
CA THR A 76 5.39 4.17 7.32
C THR A 76 4.48 2.96 7.44
N LYS A 77 4.01 2.66 8.66
CA LYS A 77 2.97 1.65 8.88
C LYS A 77 1.61 2.32 9.06
N LEU A 78 0.61 1.85 8.32
CA LEU A 78 -0.79 2.21 8.49
C LEU A 78 -1.57 1.05 9.10
N HIS A 79 -2.49 1.36 10.02
CA HIS A 79 -3.40 0.40 10.64
C HIS A 79 -4.84 0.76 10.30
N PHE A 80 -5.57 -0.17 9.72
CA PHE A 80 -6.97 0.01 9.37
C PHE A 80 -7.84 -0.97 10.15
N LYS A 81 -8.81 -0.41 10.87
CA LYS A 81 -9.91 -1.16 11.47
C LYS A 81 -11.08 -1.16 10.51
N MET A 82 -11.50 -2.33 10.07
CA MET A 82 -12.74 -2.51 9.34
C MET A 82 -13.86 -2.68 10.37
N ASP A 83 -14.24 -1.56 11.00
CA ASP A 83 -15.42 -1.53 11.85
C ASP A 83 -16.65 -1.58 10.93
N ASN A 84 -17.32 -2.72 10.91
CA ASN A 84 -18.65 -2.84 10.30
C ASN A 84 -19.65 -2.07 11.16
N ASP A 85 -19.68 -0.74 11.03
CA ASP A 85 -20.60 0.17 11.74
C ASP A 85 -22.07 0.02 11.27
N THR A 86 -22.40 -1.10 10.62
CA THR A 86 -23.75 -1.45 10.14
C THR A 86 -24.21 -2.86 10.53
N SER A 87 -23.50 -3.59 11.40
CA SER A 87 -23.90 -4.97 11.81
C SER A 87 -24.52 -5.10 13.20
N ALA A 88 -24.96 -4.01 13.84
CA ALA A 88 -25.60 -4.06 15.16
C ALA A 88 -27.00 -4.73 15.21
N LYS A 89 -27.44 -5.44 14.16
CA LYS A 89 -28.76 -6.11 14.12
C LYS A 89 -28.74 -7.59 13.75
N THR A 90 -27.59 -8.21 13.49
CA THR A 90 -27.56 -9.65 13.19
C THR A 90 -26.23 -10.21 13.67
N GLY A 91 -26.27 -11.11 14.67
CA GLY A 91 -25.11 -11.55 15.45
C GLY A 91 -24.04 -12.31 14.66
N GLY A 92 -23.20 -11.57 13.95
CA GLY A 92 -21.99 -12.07 13.30
C GLY A 92 -20.97 -10.95 13.19
N ILE A 93 -20.13 -10.78 14.22
CA ILE A 93 -19.05 -9.79 14.22
C ILE A 93 -17.95 -10.34 13.31
N CYS A 94 -18.04 -10.01 12.03
CA CYS A 94 -16.94 -10.16 11.10
C CYS A 94 -16.16 -8.85 11.07
N GLY A 95 -15.42 -8.57 12.15
CA GLY A 95 -14.51 -7.42 12.25
C GLY A 95 -13.14 -7.78 11.68
N GLY A 96 -12.65 -7.00 10.73
CA GLY A 96 -11.33 -7.18 10.13
C GLY A 96 -10.34 -6.11 10.58
N ASN A 97 -9.06 -6.44 10.70
CA ASN A 97 -7.99 -5.44 10.84
C ASN A 97 -6.90 -5.75 9.82
N VAL A 98 -6.29 -4.71 9.27
CA VAL A 98 -5.16 -4.85 8.34
C VAL A 98 -4.07 -3.84 8.67
N ASP A 99 -2.83 -4.34 8.77
CA ASP A 99 -1.63 -3.51 8.85
C ASP A 99 -0.96 -3.49 7.47
N ILE A 100 -0.65 -2.29 7.00
CA ILE A 100 -0.01 -2.07 5.71
C ILE A 100 1.28 -1.30 5.92
N PHE A 101 2.36 -1.80 5.33
CA PHE A 101 3.67 -1.19 5.34
C PHE A 101 3.90 -0.45 4.02
N LEU A 102 4.28 0.83 4.10
CA LEU A 102 4.56 1.70 2.96
C LEU A 102 6.06 1.99 2.92
N GLU A 103 6.71 1.57 1.83
CA GLU A 103 8.14 1.74 1.60
C GLU A 103 8.36 2.68 0.40
N PRO A 104 8.86 3.91 0.63
CA PRO A 104 9.16 4.83 -0.46
C PRO A 104 10.49 4.47 -1.12
N TYR A 105 10.49 4.39 -2.45
CA TYR A 105 11.67 4.23 -3.29
C TYR A 105 11.89 5.51 -4.08
N ASN A 106 12.89 6.30 -3.69
CA ASN A 106 13.19 7.59 -4.31
C ASN A 106 14.29 7.46 -5.36
N PHE A 107 13.92 7.22 -6.61
CA PHE A 107 14.87 7.05 -7.72
C PHE A 107 15.25 8.38 -8.40
N ASN A 108 14.54 9.46 -8.10
CA ASN A 108 14.73 10.78 -8.71
C ASN A 108 15.87 11.58 -8.04
N ASN A 109 16.44 11.07 -6.95
CA ASN A 109 17.56 11.73 -6.26
C ASN A 109 18.90 11.28 -6.85
N GLU A 110 19.45 12.11 -7.73
CA GLU A 110 20.88 12.07 -8.02
C GLU A 110 21.65 12.52 -6.77
N GLY A 111 22.22 11.57 -6.02
CA GLY A 111 23.21 11.88 -5.00
C GLY A 111 23.14 11.05 -3.72
N VAL A 112 23.65 9.82 -3.79
CA VAL A 112 24.50 9.28 -2.71
C VAL A 112 25.68 8.59 -3.39
N HIS A 113 26.78 9.34 -3.55
CA HIS A 113 28.12 8.77 -3.54
C HIS A 113 28.50 8.44 -2.09
#